data_AF-A0A383EBP5-F1
#
_entry.id   AF-A0A383EBP5-F1
#
_cell.length_a   1.000
_cell.length_b   1.000
_cell.length_c   1.000
_cell.angle_alpha   90.00
_cell.angle_beta   90.00
_cell.angle_gamma   90.00
#
_symmetry.space_group_name_H-M   'P 1'
#
loop_
_entity.id
_entity.type
_entity.pdbx_description
1 polymer ?
#
loop_
_entity_poly.entity_id
_entity_poly.type
_entity_poly.pdbx_seq_one_letter_code
_entity_poly.pdbx_strand_id
1 'polypeptide(L)' 'MSGTSMDGIDASIIQSDGESKYKPILDKYFKYPAGIFKDLTKLRDKIKSSKDLKKFSKEVKSIEK' A
#
# COMPACT_ATOMS: atom_id res chain seq x y z
N MET A 1 2.46 -1.59 -6.93
CA MET A 1 1.37 -2.17 -6.10
C MET A 1 1.86 -2.21 -4.66
N SER A 2 1.00 -2.05 -3.66
CA SER A 2 1.32 -2.34 -2.25
C SER A 2 0.32 -3.38 -1.76
N GLY A 3 0.82 -4.49 -1.24
CA GLY A 3 -0.02 -5.58 -0.72
C GLY A 3 -0.69 -5.25 0.61
N THR A 4 -1.48 -6.21 1.12
CA THR A 4 -2.13 -6.12 2.45
C THR A 4 -1.15 -6.26 3.62
N SER A 5 0.07 -6.73 3.34
CA SER A 5 1.22 -6.70 4.24
C SER A 5 1.61 -5.27 4.63
N MET A 6 1.31 -4.27 3.79
CA MET A 6 1.62 -2.84 4.00
C MET A 6 3.11 -2.54 4.27
N ASP A 7 4.01 -3.43 3.85
CA ASP A 7 5.44 -3.40 4.14
C ASP A 7 6.28 -2.61 3.13
N GLY A 8 5.74 -2.38 1.93
CA GLY A 8 6.41 -1.62 0.88
C GLY A 8 5.60 -1.51 -0.41
N ILE A 9 6.27 -1.05 -1.46
CA ILE A 9 5.73 -0.89 -2.79
C ILE A 9 6.53 -1.75 -3.76
N ASP A 10 5.83 -2.61 -4.49
CA ASP A 10 6.32 -3.24 -5.71
C ASP A 10 6.17 -2.27 -6.89
N ALA A 11 7.26 -1.99 -7.58
CA ALA A 11 7.30 -1.13 -8.74
C ALA A 11 7.86 -1.91 -9.93
N SER A 12 6.99 -2.14 -10.90
CA SER A 12 7.31 -2.88 -12.12
C SER A 12 7.05 -2.04 -13.37
N ILE A 13 7.95 -2.10 -14.34
CA ILE A 13 7.75 -1.57 -15.69
C ILE A 13 7.63 -2.78 -16.61
N ILE A 14 6.53 -2.85 -17.35
CA ILE A 14 6.29 -3.90 -18.34
C ILE A 14 6.03 -3.29 -19.71
N GLN A 15 6.40 -4.01 -20.75
CA GLN A 15 5.97 -3.75 -22.12
C GLN A 15 5.03 -4.86 -22.54
N SER A 16 3.81 -4.51 -22.94
CA SER A 16 2.79 -5.47 -23.39
C SER A 16 2.53 -5.30 -24.89
N ASP A 17 2.20 -6.40 -25.58
CA ASP A 17 1.64 -6.36 -26.92
C ASP A 17 0.14 -6.00 -26.95
N GLY A 18 -0.48 -5.89 -25.78
CA GLY A 18 -1.89 -5.52 -25.62
C GLY A 18 -2.88 -6.69 -25.69
N GLU A 19 -2.41 -7.92 -25.97
CA GLU A 19 -3.27 -9.10 -26.11
C GLU A 19 -2.91 -10.21 -25.13
N SER A 20 -1.68 -10.74 -25.21
CA SER A 20 -1.33 -11.99 -24.51
C SER A 20 0.12 -12.06 -24.06
N LYS A 21 1.00 -11.21 -24.57
CA LYS A 21 2.42 -11.24 -24.21
C LYS A 21 2.80 -9.95 -23.52
N TYR A 22 3.54 -10.12 -22.44
CA TYR A 22 4.23 -9.02 -21.80
C TYR A 22 5.71 -9.36 -21.59
N LYS A 23 6.53 -8.34 -21.49
CA LYS A 23 7.95 -8.40 -21.17
C LYS A 23 8.21 -7.52 -19.94
N PRO A 24 8.77 -8.07 -18.85
CA PRO A 24 9.20 -7.26 -17.73
C PRO A 24 10.49 -6.49 -18.10
N ILE A 25 10.46 -5.17 -17.90
CA ILE A 25 11.61 -4.27 -18.10
C ILE A 25 12.26 -3.94 -16.76
N LEU A 26 11.45 -3.75 -15.72
CA LEU A 26 11.89 -3.47 -14.37
C LEU A 26 10.96 -4.18 -13.40
N ASP A 27 11.53 -4.75 -12.34
CA ASP A 27 10.79 -5.23 -11.19
C ASP A 27 11.62 -4.93 -9.94
N LYS A 28 11.10 -4.08 -9.06
CA LYS A 28 11.79 -3.61 -7.86
C LYS A 28 10.82 -3.47 -6.69
N TYR A 29 11.28 -3.90 -5.52
CA TYR A 29 10.59 -3.69 -4.26
C TYR A 29 11.23 -2.55 -3.47
N PHE A 30 10.39 -1.65 -2.98
CA PHE A 30 10.77 -0.53 -2.12
C PHE A 30 10.08 -0.66 -0.77
N LYS A 31 10.86 -1.03 0.25
CA LYS A 31 10.36 -1.17 1.61
C LYS A 31 9.99 0.19 2.21
N TYR A 32 8.89 0.25 2.95
CA TYR A 32 8.54 1.44 3.70
C TYR A 32 9.45 1.67 4.90
N PRO A 33 9.65 2.94 5.30
CA PRO A 33 10.22 3.26 6.60
C PRO A 33 9.43 2.60 7.74
N ALA A 34 10.14 2.12 8.76
CA ALA A 34 9.54 1.40 9.87
C ALA A 34 8.44 2.18 10.62
N GLY A 35 8.54 3.52 10.66
CA GLY A 35 7.51 4.39 11.23
C GLY A 35 6.18 4.29 10.48
N ILE A 36 6.23 4.50 9.15
CA ILE A 36 5.05 4.41 8.27
C ILE A 36 4.43 3.01 8.33
N PHE A 37 5.24 1.96 8.24
CA PHE A 37 4.78 0.58 8.37
C PHE A 37 4.01 0.35 9.68
N LYS A 38 4.56 0.83 10.80
CA LYS A 38 3.97 0.66 12.13
C LYS A 38 2.66 1.44 12.26
N ASP A 39 2.60 2.65 11.75
CA ASP A 39 1.41 3.50 11.86
C ASP A 39 0.27 2.99 10.97
N LEU A 40 0.58 2.54 9.74
CA LEU A 40 -0.37 1.88 8.85
C LEU A 40 -0.93 0.59 9.45
N THR A 41 -0.06 -0.27 9.99
CA THR A 41 -0.46 -1.55 10.60
C THR A 41 -1.38 -1.31 11.79
N LYS A 42 -1.03 -0.37 12.68
CA LYS A 42 -1.87 0.00 13.83
C LYS A 42 -3.22 0.56 13.40
N LEU A 43 -3.24 1.42 12.39
CA LEU A 43 -4.49 2.03 11.88
C LEU A 43 -5.40 0.95 11.30
N ARG A 44 -4.86 0.04 10.49
CA ARG A 44 -5.58 -1.10 9.92
C ARG A 44 -6.19 -1.97 11.02
N ASP A 45 -5.43 -2.31 12.06
CA ASP A 45 -5.90 -3.20 13.12
C ASP A 45 -7.04 -2.58 13.96
N LYS A 46 -7.12 -1.24 14.01
CA LYS A 46 -8.21 -0.50 14.67
C LYS A 46 -9.49 -0.41 13.83
N ILE A 47 -9.39 -0.48 12.50
CA ILE A 47 -10.51 -0.26 11.58
C ILE A 47 -11.06 -1.62 11.13
N LYS A 48 -12.14 -2.07 11.77
CA LYS A 48 -12.82 -3.33 11.43
C LYS A 48 -14.15 -3.12 10.72
N SER A 49 -14.66 -1.89 10.73
CA SER A 49 -15.94 -1.52 10.15
C SER A 49 -15.90 -0.13 9.52
N SER A 50 -16.89 0.16 8.67
CA SER A 50 -17.07 1.50 8.08
C SER A 50 -17.36 2.59 9.12
N LYS A 51 -17.85 2.23 10.31
CA LYS A 51 -18.05 3.17 11.42
C LYS A 51 -16.72 3.58 12.04
N ASP A 52 -15.76 2.66 12.10
CA ASP A 52 -14.42 2.92 12.62
C ASP A 52 -13.66 3.93 11.74
N LEU A 53 -13.88 3.91 10.42
CA LEU A 53 -13.33 4.92 9.51
C LEU A 53 -13.76 6.35 9.89
N LYS A 54 -15.03 6.53 10.26
CA LYS A 54 -15.52 7.85 10.72
C LYS A 54 -14.92 8.23 12.07
N LYS A 55 -14.85 7.26 13.00
CA LYS A 55 -14.29 7.43 14.35
C LYS A 55 -12.81 7.80 14.34
N PHE A 56 -12.01 7.14 13.49
CA PHE A 56 -10.56 7.34 13.38
C PHE A 56 -10.16 8.27 12.23
N SER A 57 -11.10 9.03 11.64
CA SER A 57 -10.83 9.89 10.47
C SER A 57 -9.69 10.89 10.65
N LYS A 58 -9.45 11.37 11.88
CA LYS A 58 -8.31 12.24 12.20
C LYS A 58 -6.97 11.50 12.10
N GLU A 59 -6.90 10.27 12.60
CA GLU A 59 -5.70 9.42 12.51
C GLU A 59 -5.42 9.05 11.05
N VAL A 60 -6.45 8.67 10.29
CA VAL A 60 -6.35 8.37 8.85
C VAL A 60 -5.75 9.56 8.10
N LYS A 61 -6.32 10.76 8.26
CA LYS A 61 -5.82 11.99 7.61
C LYS A 61 -4.41 12.39 8.03
N SER A 62 -3.97 11.99 9.22
CA SER A 62 -2.62 12.28 9.70
C SER A 62 -1.57 11.40 9.02
N ILE A 63 -1.94 10.19 8.61
CA ILE A 63 -1.04 9.22 7.96
C ILE A 63 -1.02 9.40 6.44
N GLU A 64 -2.11 9.92 5.85
CA GLU A 64 -2.19 10.26 4.41
C GLU A 64 -1.35 11.49 4.01
N LYS A 65 -0.82 12.24 4.97
CA LYS A 65 -0.20 13.56 4.77
C LYS A 65 1.30 13.48 4.53
#